data_AF-A0A177NSY4-F1
#
_entry.id   AF-A0A177NSY4-F1
#
_cell.length_a   1.000
_cell.length_b   1.000
_cell.length_c   1.000
_cell.angle_alpha   90.00
_cell.angle_beta   90.00
_cell.angle_gamma   90.00
#
_symmetry.space_group_name_H-M   'P 1'
#
loop_
_entity.id
_entity.type
_entity.pdbx_description
1 polymer ?
#
loop_
_entity_poly.entity_id
_entity_poly.type
_entity_poly.pdbx_seq_one_letter_code
_entity_poly.pdbx_strand_id
1 'polypeptide(L)'
;MRKGQIAPRTMTGGLRVKAWWVLRKKRHVTLSELLLTVCDGSEKSAETNLRGWLNKLVSAGLLERERVADGKLTSNGSYFYRLVKDIGPKAPVVRASVSKIFDPNNGKTTSYLHRKPS
;
A
#
# COMPACT_ATOMS: atom_id res chain seq x y z
N MET A 1 4.81 32.64 -25.95
CA MET A 1 5.05 31.61 -24.91
C MET A 1 3.81 31.47 -24.02
N ARG A 2 3.30 30.26 -23.74
CA ARG A 2 2.14 30.04 -22.84
C ARG A 2 2.51 29.18 -21.63
N LYS A 3 2.03 29.65 -20.48
CA LYS A 3 1.80 29.03 -19.15
C LYS A 3 2.05 27.51 -19.03
N GLY A 4 2.85 27.13 -18.03
CA GLY A 4 2.56 25.95 -17.20
C GLY A 4 3.20 24.60 -17.51
N GLN A 5 4.26 24.52 -18.31
CA GLN A 5 4.99 23.25 -18.47
C GLN A 5 5.95 23.02 -17.30
N ILE A 6 5.45 22.35 -16.27
CA ILE A 6 6.30 21.63 -15.32
C ILE A 6 6.95 20.50 -16.13
N ALA A 7 8.28 20.41 -16.10
CA ALA A 7 9.05 19.31 -16.69
C ALA A 7 8.33 17.97 -16.43
N PRO A 8 8.30 17.02 -17.40
CA PRO A 8 7.65 15.74 -17.20
C PRO A 8 8.22 15.15 -15.91
N ARG A 9 7.41 15.08 -14.85
CA ARG A 9 7.83 14.49 -13.59
C ARG A 9 8.30 13.10 -13.97
N THR A 10 9.60 12.86 -13.91
CA THR A 10 10.18 11.53 -13.97
C THR A 10 9.25 10.67 -13.13
N MET A 11 8.61 9.66 -13.72
CA MET A 11 7.66 8.82 -12.99
C MET A 11 8.45 7.95 -12.02
N THR A 12 9.08 8.56 -11.00
CA THR A 12 9.36 7.92 -9.74
C THR A 12 7.99 7.47 -9.26
N GLY A 13 7.64 6.21 -9.55
CA GLY A 13 6.43 5.61 -9.02
C GLY A 13 6.41 5.93 -7.53
N GLY A 14 5.39 6.65 -7.07
CA GLY A 14 5.34 7.13 -5.69
C GLY A 14 5.47 5.97 -4.69
N LEU A 15 5.67 6.28 -3.41
CA LEU A 15 5.90 5.31 -2.33
C LEU A 15 5.10 3.99 -2.43
N ARG A 16 3.81 4.06 -2.79
CA ARG A 16 2.93 2.90 -2.98
C ARG A 16 3.26 2.02 -4.19
N VAL A 17 3.74 2.62 -5.28
CA VAL A 17 4.19 1.89 -6.47
C VAL A 17 5.43 1.07 -6.14
N LYS A 18 6.42 1.68 -5.46
CA LYS A 18 7.59 0.96 -4.96
C LYS A 18 7.17 -0.16 -3.99
N ALA A 19 6.30 0.14 -3.02
CA ALA A 19 5.82 -0.85 -2.06
C ALA A 19 5.06 -2.01 -2.72
N TRP A 20 4.24 -1.73 -3.74
CA TRP A 20 3.55 -2.76 -4.52
C TRP A 20 4.52 -3.68 -5.25
N TRP A 21 5.58 -3.12 -5.84
CA TRP A 21 6.62 -3.92 -6.47
C TRP A 21 7.29 -4.88 -5.47
N VAL A 22 7.64 -4.37 -4.28
CA VAL A 22 8.22 -5.20 -3.20
C VAL A 22 7.24 -6.29 -2.76
N LEU A 23 5.96 -5.97 -2.56
CA LEU A 23 4.92 -6.95 -2.21
C LEU A 23 4.81 -8.06 -3.24
N ARG A 24 4.84 -7.74 -4.54
CA ARG A 24 4.79 -8.73 -5.62
C ARG A 24 6.03 -9.62 -5.67
N LYS A 25 7.20 -9.07 -5.35
CA LYS A 25 8.48 -9.80 -5.34
C LYS A 25 8.65 -10.69 -4.13
N LYS A 26 8.42 -10.15 -2.92
CA LYS A 26 8.63 -10.87 -1.66
C LYS A 26 7.44 -11.72 -1.22
N ARG A 27 6.21 -11.40 -1.66
CA ARG A 27 4.93 -12.05 -1.31
C ARG A 27 4.52 -11.98 0.16
N HIS A 28 5.47 -11.84 1.08
CA HIS A 28 5.28 -11.81 2.51
C HIS A 28 6.28 -10.82 3.13
N VAL A 29 5.78 -9.74 3.72
CA VAL A 29 6.61 -8.64 4.24
C VAL A 29 5.95 -7.93 5.43
N THR A 30 6.76 -7.37 6.31
CA THR A 30 6.30 -6.44 7.34
C THR A 30 6.27 -4.99 6.84
N LEU A 31 5.55 -4.11 7.56
CA LEU A 31 5.57 -2.67 7.27
C LEU A 31 6.97 -2.07 7.41
N SER A 32 7.74 -2.50 8.42
CA SER A 32 9.10 -2.03 8.65
C SER A 32 10.04 -2.39 7.52
N GLU A 33 9.96 -3.63 7.00
CA GLU A 33 10.76 -4.04 5.83
C GLU A 33 10.38 -3.25 4.58
N LEU A 34 9.09 -2.97 4.37
CA LEU A 34 8.65 -2.12 3.26
C LEU A 34 9.26 -0.73 3.38
N LEU A 35 9.13 -0.08 4.54
CA LEU A 35 9.68 1.25 4.78
C LEU A 35 11.19 1.29 4.55
N LEU A 36 11.93 0.32 5.10
CA LEU A 36 13.38 0.21 4.91
C LEU A 36 13.76 0.05 3.42
N THR A 37 12.91 -0.61 2.63
CA THR A 37 13.18 -0.86 1.21
C THR A 37 12.82 0.32 0.31
N VAL A 38 11.74 1.06 0.63
CA VAL A 38 11.14 2.02 -0.32
C VAL A 38 11.32 3.49 0.03
N CYS A 39 11.61 3.79 1.30
CA CYS A 39 11.83 5.16 1.77
C CYS A 39 13.31 5.54 1.60
N ASP A 40 13.52 6.79 1.20
CA ASP A 40 14.84 7.41 1.18
C ASP A 40 15.03 8.43 2.32
N GLY A 41 14.01 8.57 3.18
CA GLY A 41 14.03 9.46 4.35
C GLY A 41 13.48 10.86 4.08
N SER A 42 13.10 11.17 2.83
CA SER A 42 12.49 12.46 2.46
C SER A 42 11.00 12.56 2.82
N GLU A 43 10.34 11.43 3.14
CA GLU A 43 8.91 11.37 3.34
C GLU A 43 8.47 11.68 4.79
N LYS A 44 7.72 12.77 4.99
CA LYS A 44 7.24 13.20 6.33
C LYS A 44 6.28 12.23 7.05
N SER A 45 5.61 11.32 6.34
CA SER A 45 4.58 10.45 6.91
C SER A 45 4.43 9.12 6.14
N ALA A 46 5.55 8.55 5.69
CA ALA A 46 5.55 7.31 4.90
C ALA A 46 4.84 6.15 5.60
N GLU A 47 5.09 5.97 6.90
CA GLU A 47 4.52 4.88 7.69
C GLU A 47 2.99 4.92 7.72
N THR A 48 2.40 6.04 8.16
CA THR A 48 0.95 6.22 8.21
C THR A 48 0.33 6.07 6.81
N ASN A 49 1.00 6.58 5.77
CA ASN A 49 0.54 6.48 4.39
C ASN A 49 0.47 5.01 3.92
N LEU A 50 1.57 4.25 4.11
CA LEU A 50 1.65 2.85 3.71
C LEU A 50 0.72 1.99 4.54
N ARG A 51 0.72 2.15 5.87
CA ARG A 51 -0.17 1.40 6.77
C ARG A 51 -1.64 1.57 6.38
N GLY A 52 -2.08 2.81 6.16
CA GLY A 52 -3.45 3.10 5.76
C GLY A 52 -3.82 2.56 4.37
N TRP A 53 -2.85 2.49 3.45
CA TRP A 53 -3.04 1.88 2.13
C TRP A 53 -3.11 0.35 2.21
N LEU A 54 -2.16 -0.29 2.91
CA LEU A 54 -2.11 -1.74 3.13
C LEU A 54 -3.39 -2.25 3.79
N ASN A 55 -3.88 -1.57 4.83
CA ASN A 55 -5.11 -1.97 5.53
C ASN A 55 -6.33 -1.97 4.59
N LYS A 56 -6.39 -1.04 3.63
CA LYS A 56 -7.48 -1.01 2.64
C LYS A 56 -7.34 -2.14 1.61
N LEU A 57 -6.11 -2.48 1.22
CA LEU A 57 -5.87 -3.64 0.36
C LEU A 57 -6.27 -4.95 1.07
N VAL A 58 -6.02 -5.04 2.38
CA VAL A 58 -6.49 -6.17 3.21
C VAL A 58 -8.02 -6.21 3.23
N SER A 59 -8.68 -5.09 3.50
CA SER A 59 -10.15 -5.00 3.44
C SER A 59 -10.77 -5.33 2.07
N ALA A 60 -9.98 -5.22 0.99
CA ALA A 60 -10.40 -5.59 -0.36
C ALA A 60 -10.06 -7.04 -0.74
N GLY A 61 -9.42 -7.80 0.17
CA GLY A 61 -8.97 -9.17 -0.09
C GLY A 61 -7.79 -9.28 -1.06
N LEU A 62 -7.07 -8.19 -1.32
CA LEU A 62 -5.84 -8.24 -2.12
C LEU A 62 -4.65 -8.72 -1.30
N LEU A 63 -4.65 -8.35 -0.01
CA LEU A 63 -3.67 -8.78 0.98
C LEU A 63 -4.38 -9.51 2.12
N GLU A 64 -3.63 -10.32 2.84
CA GLU A 64 -3.96 -10.77 4.18
C GLU A 64 -2.98 -10.14 5.17
N ARG A 65 -3.41 -10.02 6.43
CA ARG A 65 -2.56 -9.57 7.53
C ARG A 65 -2.52 -10.62 8.62
N GLU A 66 -1.33 -10.90 9.13
CA GLU A 66 -1.07 -11.82 10.23
C GLU A 66 -0.29 -11.09 11.32
N ARG A 67 -0.69 -11.24 12.58
CA ARG A 67 0.02 -10.60 13.71
C ARG A 67 1.31 -11.36 13.97
N VAL A 68 2.42 -10.64 14.10
CA VAL A 68 3.69 -11.21 14.56
C VAL A 68 3.56 -11.54 16.05
N ALA A 69 3.86 -12.78 16.44
CA ALA A 69 3.92 -13.17 17.84
C ALA A 69 5.15 -12.52 18.51
N ASP A 70 4.97 -11.33 19.06
CA ASP A 70 6.05 -10.55 19.71
C ASP A 70 5.95 -10.54 21.25
N GLY A 71 5.05 -11.34 21.82
CA GLY A 71 4.81 -11.43 23.26
C GLY A 71 4.27 -10.13 23.90
N LYS A 72 4.05 -9.08 23.12
CA LYS A 72 3.59 -7.76 23.59
C LYS A 72 2.10 -7.60 23.28
N LEU A 73 1.28 -7.93 24.29
CA LEU A 73 -0.18 -7.89 24.20
C LEU A 73 -0.73 -6.46 23.98
N THR A 74 0.00 -5.43 24.43
CA THR A 74 -0.48 -4.03 24.51
C THR A 74 0.04 -3.10 23.41
N SER A 75 0.92 -3.56 22.51
CA SER A 75 1.33 -2.76 21.36
C SER A 75 0.34 -2.95 20.20
N ASN A 76 0.29 -1.97 19.28
CA ASN A 76 -0.46 -2.10 18.03
C ASN A 76 0.00 -3.31 17.18
N GLY A 77 1.05 -4.03 17.58
CA GLY A 77 1.54 -5.26 16.98
C GLY A 77 2.29 -5.00 15.67
N SER A 78 3.37 -5.73 15.45
CA SER A 78 3.89 -5.90 14.10
C SER A 78 2.98 -6.85 13.33
N TYR A 79 2.77 -6.58 12.04
CA TYR A 79 2.02 -7.47 11.16
C TYR A 79 2.85 -7.86 9.96
N PHE A 80 2.72 -9.12 9.56
CA PHE A 80 3.05 -9.54 8.21
C PHE A 80 1.88 -9.25 7.28
N TYR A 81 2.20 -8.78 6.08
CA TYR A 81 1.27 -8.61 4.98
C TYR A 81 1.62 -9.62 3.89
N ARG A 82 0.65 -10.47 3.55
CA ARG A 82 0.79 -11.51 2.53
C ARG A 82 0.00 -11.13 1.29
N LEU A 83 0.62 -11.20 0.11
CA LEU A 83 -0.05 -10.94 -1.16
C LEU A 83 -0.90 -12.14 -1.55
N VAL A 84 -2.22 -11.98 -1.49
CA VAL A 84 -3.19 -13.03 -1.87
C VAL A 84 -3.51 -12.96 -3.35
N LYS A 85 -3.76 -11.74 -3.87
CA LYS A 85 -4.14 -11.54 -5.26
C LYS A 85 -3.21 -10.55 -5.94
N ASP A 86 -2.37 -11.07 -6.84
CA ASP A 86 -1.54 -10.24 -7.72
C ASP A 86 -2.37 -9.76 -8.92
N ILE A 87 -2.73 -8.48 -8.90
CA ILE A 87 -3.52 -7.83 -9.96
C ILE A 87 -2.66 -7.20 -11.07
N GLY A 88 -1.35 -7.38 -11.04
CA GLY A 88 -0.44 -6.93 -12.10
C GLY A 88 0.54 -5.84 -11.67
N PRO A 89 1.35 -5.32 -12.61
CA PRO A 89 2.50 -4.46 -12.31
C PRO A 89 2.17 -3.07 -11.77
N LYS A 90 1.06 -2.47 -12.21
CA LYS A 90 0.65 -1.15 -11.72
C LYS A 90 -0.04 -1.28 -10.38
N ALA A 91 0.32 -0.42 -9.42
CA ALA A 91 -0.20 -0.50 -8.06
C ALA A 91 -1.70 -0.15 -7.99
N PRO A 92 -2.47 -0.85 -7.17
CA PRO A 92 -3.88 -0.52 -6.93
C PRO A 92 -4.04 0.89 -6.37
N VAL A 93 -5.02 1.62 -6.91
CA VAL A 93 -5.34 2.99 -6.49
C VAL A 93 -6.55 2.97 -5.58
N VAL A 94 -6.33 3.30 -4.31
CA VAL A 94 -7.42 3.49 -3.33
C VAL A 94 -8.14 4.81 -3.62
N ARG A 95 -9.44 4.73 -3.88
CA ARG A 95 -10.37 5.86 -3.99
C ARG A 95 -11.22 5.92 -2.72
N ALA A 96 -10.71 6.64 -1.73
CA ALA A 96 -11.27 6.63 -0.37
C ALA A 96 -12.68 7.23 -0.26
N SER A 97 -12.99 8.25 -1.07
CA SER A 97 -14.31 8.90 -1.09
C SER A 97 -15.46 7.98 -1.50
N VAL A 98 -15.15 6.89 -2.21
CA VAL A 98 -16.14 5.93 -2.73
C VAL A 98 -15.85 4.50 -2.26
N SER A 99 -15.00 4.32 -1.25
CA SER A 99 -14.65 3.02 -0.65
C SER A 99 -14.29 1.92 -1.67
N LYS A 100 -13.52 2.30 -2.70
CA LYS A 100 -13.16 1.43 -3.82
C LYS A 100 -11.66 1.39 -4.08
N ILE A 101 -11.17 0.27 -4.59
CA ILE A 101 -9.83 0.06 -5.11
C ILE A 101 -9.94 -0.10 -6.62
N PHE A 102 -9.33 0.82 -7.34
CA PHE A 102 -9.21 0.77 -8.79
C PHE A 102 -7.94 0.00 -9.18
N ASP A 103 -8.09 -0.95 -10.12
CA ASP A 103 -7.00 -1.69 -10.74
C ASP A 103 -6.62 -1.02 -12.07
N PRO A 104 -5.49 -0.30 -12.14
CA PRO A 104 -5.03 0.36 -13.36
C PRO A 104 -4.49 -0.59 -14.43
N ASN A 105 -4.38 -1.90 -14.16
CA ASN A 105 -3.93 -2.88 -15.15
C ASN A 105 -5.08 -3.33 -16.07
N ASN A 106 -6.31 -3.40 -15.57
CA ASN A 106 -7.48 -3.87 -16.33
C ASN A 106 -8.73 -2.97 -16.23
N GLY A 107 -8.66 -1.87 -15.48
CA GLY A 107 -9.76 -0.92 -15.31
C GLY A 107 -10.86 -1.36 -14.33
N LYS A 108 -10.74 -2.53 -13.70
CA LYS A 108 -11.74 -3.05 -12.76
C LYS A 108 -11.65 -2.33 -11.42
N THR A 109 -12.74 -2.40 -10.67
CA THR A 109 -12.82 -1.79 -9.35
C THR A 109 -13.38 -2.79 -8.34
N THR A 110 -12.75 -2.88 -7.17
CA THR A 110 -13.16 -3.73 -6.05
C THR A 110 -13.51 -2.86 -4.85
N SER A 111 -14.68 -3.06 -4.27
CA SER A 111 -15.08 -2.36 -3.04
C SER A 111 -14.27 -2.88 -1.84
N TYR A 112 -14.02 -2.03 -0.84
CA TYR A 112 -13.43 -2.44 0.43
C TYR A 112 -14.27 -1.97 1.60
N LEU A 113 -14.35 -2.78 2.65
CA LEU A 113 -15.08 -2.42 3.86
C LEU A 113 -14.22 -1.50 4.75
N HIS A 114 -14.84 -0.46 5.29
CA HIS A 114 -14.28 0.28 6.40
C HIS A 114 -14.38 -0.62 7.64
N ARG A 115 -13.34 -1.38 7.97
CA ARG A 115 -13.28 -1.99 9.30
C ARG A 115 -13.11 -0.85 10.30
N LYS A 116 -14.12 -0.63 11.16
CA LYS A 116 -13.92 0.18 12.36
C LYS A 116 -12.77 -0.43 13.16
N PRO A 117 -11.85 0.36 13.73
CA PRO A 117 -10.91 -0.17 14.69
C PRO A 117 -11.71 -0.79 15.84
N SER A 118 -11.36 -2.03 16.19
CA SER A 118 -11.75 -2.67 17.45
C SER A 118 -11.13 -1.92 18.61
#